data_AF-A0A8J3WF32-F1
#
_entry.id   AF-A0A8J3WF32-F1
#
_cell.length_a   1.000
_cell.length_b   1.000
_cell.length_c   1.000
_cell.angle_alpha   90.00
_cell.angle_beta   90.00
_cell.angle_gamma   90.00
#
_symmetry.space_group_name_H-M   'P 1'
#
loop_
_entity.id
_entity.type
_entity.pdbx_description
1 polymer ?
#
loop_
_entity_poly.entity_id
_entity_poly.type
_entity_poly.pdbx_seq_one_letter_code
_entity_poly.pdbx_strand_id
1 'polypeptide(L)'
;MFVTPQASFHMRALSLLESGLRRTLPGDLRVRREMSVVLGRAQRPEPDLIVIRASAEQDPGQTFYRAEDVLLVAEVVSPESRDRDRKRKPLLYAEAGIPHFWLVENDSGHPVVNAYKFDEVTRSYVIIGVHQEILKTSVPFTVDIDLTEIDLL
;
A
#
# COMPACT_ATOMS: atom_id res chain seq x y z
N MET A 1 -5.10 -11.20 -20.46
CA MET A 1 -5.49 -10.43 -19.26
C MET A 1 -6.62 -9.52 -19.66
N PHE A 2 -7.79 -9.62 -19.03
CA PHE A 2 -8.83 -8.61 -19.17
C PHE A 2 -8.50 -7.51 -18.15
N VAL A 3 -8.17 -6.33 -18.64
CA VAL A 3 -8.00 -5.15 -17.78
C VAL A 3 -9.41 -4.61 -17.55
N THR A 4 -9.97 -4.88 -16.37
CA THR A 4 -11.21 -4.22 -15.96
C THR A 4 -10.92 -2.72 -15.84
N PRO A 5 -11.76 -1.82 -16.38
CA PRO A 5 -11.57 -0.39 -16.21
C PRO A 5 -11.38 -0.06 -14.74
N GLN A 6 -10.33 0.67 -14.38
CA GLN A 6 -10.16 1.11 -13.00
C GLN A 6 -11.27 2.09 -12.66
N ALA A 7 -11.98 1.84 -11.56
CA ALA A 7 -12.97 2.78 -11.05
C ALA A 7 -12.29 4.12 -10.74
N SER A 8 -12.94 5.24 -11.07
CA SER A 8 -12.40 6.60 -10.86
C SER A 8 -11.90 6.83 -9.42
N PHE A 9 -12.61 6.29 -8.42
CA PHE A 9 -12.17 6.31 -7.02
C PHE A 9 -10.77 5.71 -6.82
N HIS A 10 -10.49 4.55 -7.42
CA HIS A 10 -9.23 3.84 -7.25
C HIS A 10 -8.05 4.68 -7.74
N MET A 11 -8.17 5.27 -8.93
CA MET A 11 -7.12 6.14 -9.48
C MET A 11 -6.88 7.39 -8.63
N ARG A 12 -7.94 8.03 -8.14
CA ARG A 12 -7.84 9.22 -7.28
C ARG A 12 -7.24 8.90 -5.92
N ALA A 13 -7.68 7.82 -5.29
CA ALA A 13 -7.14 7.36 -4.01
C ALA A 13 -5.63 7.07 -4.12
N LEU A 14 -5.18 6.40 -5.19
CA LEU A 14 -3.75 6.17 -5.40
C LEU A 14 -2.97 7.47 -5.65
N SER A 15 -3.53 8.39 -6.42
CA SER A 15 -2.89 9.68 -6.69
C SER A 15 -2.76 10.53 -5.43
N LEU A 16 -3.81 10.56 -4.60
CA LEU A 16 -3.82 11.21 -3.29
C LEU A 16 -2.77 10.61 -2.36
N LEU A 17 -2.76 9.28 -2.19
CA LEU A 17 -1.83 8.59 -1.29
C LEU A 17 -0.39 8.74 -1.76
N GLU A 18 -0.13 8.61 -3.06
CA GLU A 18 1.22 8.79 -3.62
C GLU A 18 1.73 10.21 -3.38
N SER A 19 0.92 11.23 -3.71
CA SER A 19 1.27 12.63 -3.48
C SER A 19 1.52 12.89 -2.00
N GLY A 20 0.60 12.46 -1.14
CA GLY A 20 0.68 12.63 0.30
C GLY A 20 1.90 11.97 0.92
N LEU A 21 2.20 10.72 0.56
CA LEU A 21 3.39 10.01 1.02
C LEU A 21 4.68 10.72 0.58
N ARG A 22 4.74 11.20 -0.67
CA ARG A 22 5.91 11.92 -1.20
C ARG A 22 6.20 13.23 -0.46
N ARG A 23 5.19 13.89 0.15
CA ARG A 23 5.39 15.13 0.92
C ARG A 23 6.24 14.93 2.17
N THR A 24 6.15 13.77 2.82
CA THR A 24 6.86 13.48 4.08
C THR A 24 7.88 12.35 3.95
N LEU A 25 8.14 11.88 2.73
CA LEU A 25 8.99 10.73 2.46
C LEU A 25 10.45 10.99 2.85
N PRO A 26 11.04 10.16 3.74
CA PRO A 26 12.48 10.19 4.00
C PRO A 26 13.32 9.94 2.75
N GLY A 27 14.51 10.56 2.68
CA GLY A 27 15.39 10.49 1.50
C GLY A 27 15.91 9.10 1.16
N ASP A 28 15.91 8.17 2.13
CA ASP A 28 16.28 6.77 2.00
C ASP A 28 15.12 5.85 1.59
N LEU A 29 13.92 6.40 1.33
CA LEU A 29 12.74 5.65 0.88
C LEU A 29 12.24 6.11 -0.50
N ARG A 30 11.45 5.26 -1.17
CA ARG A 30 10.80 5.56 -2.45
C ARG A 30 9.36 5.03 -2.46
N VAL A 31 8.44 5.79 -3.05
CA VAL A 31 7.07 5.35 -3.33
C VAL A 31 7.01 4.83 -4.77
N ARG A 32 6.48 3.64 -5.00
CA ARG A 32 6.31 3.05 -6.33
C ARG A 32 4.88 2.51 -6.48
N ARG A 33 4.38 2.54 -7.71
CA ARG A 33 3.08 1.97 -8.11
C ARG A 33 3.33 1.02 -9.26
N GLU A 34 2.38 0.11 -9.50
CA GLU A 34 2.40 -0.77 -10.68
C GLU A 34 3.69 -1.62 -10.78
N MET A 35 4.25 -2.00 -9.63
CA MET A 35 5.49 -2.78 -9.54
C MET A 35 5.23 -4.09 -8.81
N SER A 36 5.74 -5.19 -9.37
CA SER A 36 5.65 -6.51 -8.75
C SER A 36 6.45 -6.58 -7.45
N VAL A 37 5.96 -7.32 -6.45
CA VAL A 37 6.73 -7.67 -5.25
C VAL A 37 6.93 -9.18 -5.22
N VAL A 38 8.18 -9.63 -5.20
CA VAL A 38 8.52 -11.05 -5.10
C VAL A 38 8.46 -11.48 -3.64
N LEU A 39 7.43 -12.27 -3.30
CA LEU A 39 7.25 -12.88 -1.97
C LEU A 39 7.82 -14.31 -1.91
N GLY A 40 7.99 -14.96 -3.06
CA GLY A 40 8.53 -16.31 -3.18
C GLY A 40 8.62 -16.77 -4.63
N ARG A 41 9.05 -18.02 -4.87
CA ARG A 41 9.33 -18.55 -6.22
C ARG A 41 8.16 -18.44 -7.21
N ALA A 42 6.93 -18.62 -6.73
CA ALA A 42 5.72 -18.57 -7.55
C ALA A 42 4.73 -17.48 -7.09
N GLN A 43 5.19 -16.53 -6.28
CA GLN A 43 4.33 -15.53 -5.65
C GLN A 43 4.86 -14.13 -5.89
N ARG A 44 4.22 -13.45 -6.86
CA ARG A 44 4.57 -12.11 -7.31
C ARG A 44 3.29 -11.27 -7.46
N PRO A 45 2.63 -10.87 -6.36
CA PRO A 45 1.56 -9.90 -6.45
C PRO A 45 2.07 -8.57 -6.99
N GLU A 46 1.17 -7.80 -7.59
CA GLU A 46 1.35 -6.40 -7.95
C GLU A 46 0.46 -5.59 -6.98
N PRO A 47 1.03 -5.06 -5.89
CA PRO A 47 0.29 -4.16 -5.03
C PRO A 47 0.07 -2.81 -5.70
N ASP A 48 -1.02 -2.13 -5.35
CA ASP A 48 -1.35 -0.86 -6.00
C ASP A 48 -0.32 0.24 -5.70
N LEU A 49 0.21 0.26 -4.47
CA LEU A 49 1.27 1.16 -4.03
C LEU A 49 2.18 0.49 -3.01
N ILE A 50 3.48 0.75 -3.12
CA ILE A 50 4.50 0.28 -2.17
C ILE A 50 5.43 1.41 -1.75
N VAL A 51 5.93 1.32 -0.52
CA VAL A 51 7.11 2.09 -0.06
C VAL A 51 8.27 1.13 0.10
N ILE A 52 9.39 1.45 -0.54
CA ILE A 52 10.61 0.64 -0.54
C ILE A 52 11.80 1.43 -0.01
N ARG A 53 12.87 0.72 0.35
CA ARG A 53 14.20 1.31 0.52
C ARG A 53 14.70 1.87 -0.81
N ALA A 54 15.25 3.08 -0.80
CA ALA A 54 15.85 3.69 -1.98
C ALA A 54 17.02 2.87 -2.53
N SER A 55 17.74 2.16 -1.65
CA SER A 55 18.80 1.23 -2.03
C SER A 55 18.30 0.00 -2.80
N ALA A 56 17.00 -0.23 -2.92
CA ALA A 56 16.45 -1.33 -3.72
C ALA A 56 16.28 -0.95 -5.20
N GLU A 57 16.38 0.34 -5.53
CA GLU A 57 16.28 0.85 -6.89
C GLU A 57 17.67 0.88 -7.55
N GLN A 58 18.02 -0.22 -8.20
CA GLN A 58 19.36 -0.44 -8.76
C GLN A 58 19.42 -0.23 -10.28
N ASP A 59 18.31 -0.45 -10.98
CA ASP A 59 18.24 -0.42 -12.45
C ASP A 59 16.92 0.23 -12.93
N PRO A 60 16.96 1.18 -13.88
CA PRO A 60 15.75 1.80 -14.43
C PRO A 60 14.77 0.83 -15.13
N GLY A 61 15.25 -0.31 -15.63
CA GLY A 61 14.49 -1.40 -16.22
C GLY A 61 14.02 -2.46 -15.22
N GLN A 62 14.21 -2.23 -13.92
CA GLN A 62 13.70 -3.11 -12.88
C GLN A 62 12.17 -3.18 -12.94
N THR A 63 11.62 -4.39 -12.86
CA THR A 63 10.17 -4.66 -12.95
C THR A 63 9.57 -5.21 -11.66
N PHE A 64 10.41 -5.43 -10.64
CA PHE A 64 9.98 -5.94 -9.34
C PHE A 64 10.89 -5.49 -8.20
N TYR A 65 10.39 -5.58 -6.98
CA TYR A 65 11.16 -5.46 -5.75
C TYR A 65 11.05 -6.74 -4.92
N ARG A 66 11.99 -6.98 -4.00
CA ARG A 66 11.91 -8.10 -3.05
C ARG A 66 11.13 -7.67 -1.81
N ALA A 67 10.45 -8.61 -1.16
CA ALA A 67 9.71 -8.33 0.08
C ALA A 67 10.59 -7.65 1.16
N GLU A 68 11.86 -8.05 1.29
CA GLU A 68 12.82 -7.49 2.26
C GLU A 68 13.13 -6.00 2.07
N ASP A 69 12.89 -5.48 0.87
CA ASP A 69 13.07 -4.07 0.53
C ASP A 69 11.81 -3.22 0.73
N VAL A 70 10.65 -3.86 0.96
CA VAL A 70 9.34 -3.20 1.07
C VAL A 70 9.02 -2.93 2.54
N LEU A 71 8.75 -1.66 2.87
CA LEU A 71 8.33 -1.24 4.21
C LEU A 71 6.81 -1.19 4.36
N LEU A 72 6.11 -0.78 3.31
CA LEU A 72 4.66 -0.62 3.30
C LEU A 72 4.09 -1.13 1.97
N VAL A 73 3.00 -1.88 2.06
CA VAL A 73 2.10 -2.16 0.93
C VAL A 73 0.76 -1.48 1.21
N ALA A 74 0.21 -0.79 0.22
CA ALA A 74 -1.15 -0.24 0.26
C ALA A 74 -2.00 -0.83 -0.88
N GLU A 75 -3.21 -1.27 -0.55
CA GLU A 75 -4.18 -1.86 -1.48
C GLU A 75 -5.48 -1.07 -1.45
N VAL A 76 -5.95 -0.63 -2.61
CA VAL A 76 -7.20 0.10 -2.78
C VAL A 76 -8.27 -0.85 -3.25
N VAL A 77 -9.17 -1.20 -2.33
CA VAL A 77 -10.17 -2.25 -2.53
C VAL A 77 -11.16 -1.87 -3.63
N SER A 78 -11.27 -2.75 -4.64
CA SER A 78 -12.35 -2.74 -5.63
C SER A 78 -13.34 -3.89 -5.36
N PRO A 79 -14.56 -3.85 -5.94
CA PRO A 79 -15.48 -4.97 -5.88
C PRO A 79 -14.86 -6.31 -6.31
N GLU A 80 -14.01 -6.30 -7.35
CA GLU A 80 -13.37 -7.47 -7.95
C GLU A 80 -12.14 -7.97 -7.16
N SER A 81 -11.51 -7.10 -6.37
CA SER A 81 -10.33 -7.44 -5.57
C SER A 81 -10.63 -7.67 -4.10
N ARG A 82 -11.84 -7.34 -3.64
CA ARG A 82 -12.30 -7.36 -2.24
C ARG A 82 -11.84 -8.58 -1.43
N ASP A 83 -12.13 -9.79 -1.88
CA ASP A 83 -11.75 -10.99 -1.13
C ASP A 83 -10.23 -11.21 -1.12
N ARG A 84 -9.53 -10.87 -2.22
CA ARG A 84 -8.06 -10.99 -2.27
C ARG A 84 -7.43 -9.99 -1.31
N ASP A 85 -7.83 -8.73 -1.36
CA ASP A 85 -7.19 -7.65 -0.60
C ASP A 85 -7.53 -7.72 0.89
N ARG A 86 -8.74 -8.18 1.26
CA ARG A 86 -9.14 -8.30 2.67
C ARG A 86 -8.64 -9.55 3.37
N LYS A 87 -8.45 -10.65 2.64
CA LYS A 87 -8.18 -11.97 3.24
C LYS A 87 -6.87 -12.56 2.78
N ARG A 88 -6.68 -12.72 1.46
CA ARG A 88 -5.55 -13.48 0.93
C ARG A 88 -4.25 -12.69 0.99
N LYS A 89 -4.20 -11.49 0.40
CA LYS A 89 -3.00 -10.66 0.30
C LYS A 89 -2.38 -10.31 1.67
N PRO A 90 -3.16 -9.92 2.71
CA PRO A 90 -2.58 -9.63 4.03
C PRO A 90 -1.82 -10.82 4.60
N LEU A 91 -2.33 -12.05 4.42
CA LEU A 91 -1.62 -13.25 4.86
C LEU A 91 -0.29 -13.42 4.11
N LEU A 92 -0.28 -13.21 2.79
CA LEU A 92 0.93 -13.34 1.98
C LEU A 92 2.00 -12.30 2.33
N TYR A 93 1.59 -11.06 2.56
CA TYR A 93 2.52 -9.98 2.94
C TYR A 93 3.08 -10.19 4.35
N ALA A 94 2.24 -10.66 5.29
CA ALA A 94 2.68 -11.02 6.64
C ALA A 94 3.66 -12.21 6.63
N GLU A 95 3.36 -13.26 5.86
CA GLU A 95 4.25 -14.41 5.70
C GLU A 95 5.64 -13.99 5.17
N ALA A 96 5.65 -13.07 4.21
CA ALA A 96 6.86 -12.48 3.62
C ALA A 96 7.55 -11.41 4.51
N GLY A 97 6.98 -11.07 5.67
CA GLY A 97 7.58 -10.17 6.65
C GLY A 97 7.50 -8.69 6.30
N ILE A 98 6.58 -8.27 5.42
CA ILE A 98 6.41 -6.85 5.09
C ILE A 98 5.86 -6.11 6.32
N PRO A 99 6.56 -5.10 6.86
CA PRO A 99 6.24 -4.55 8.18
C PRO A 99 4.88 -3.84 8.28
N HIS A 100 4.43 -3.17 7.21
CA HIS A 100 3.21 -2.39 7.22
C HIS A 100 2.31 -2.73 6.04
N PHE A 101 1.01 -2.74 6.31
CA PHE A 101 -0.03 -2.97 5.32
C PHE A 101 -1.17 -1.98 5.51
N TRP A 102 -1.58 -1.31 4.44
CA TRP A 102 -2.76 -0.43 4.42
C TRP A 102 -3.83 -1.01 3.52
N LEU A 103 -5.04 -1.14 4.06
CA LEU A 103 -6.23 -1.49 3.30
C LEU A 103 -7.11 -0.24 3.15
N VAL A 104 -7.22 0.25 1.93
CA VAL A 104 -7.95 1.47 1.59
C VAL A 104 -9.31 1.09 1.04
N GLU A 105 -10.36 1.39 1.79
CA GLU A 105 -11.75 1.13 1.41
C GLU A 105 -12.42 2.40 0.86
N ASN A 106 -13.42 2.21 0.01
CA ASN A 106 -14.27 3.29 -0.46
C ASN A 106 -15.51 3.38 0.43
N ASP A 107 -15.68 4.50 1.11
CA ASP A 107 -16.90 4.88 1.82
C ASP A 107 -17.55 6.07 1.12
N SER A 108 -18.59 5.80 0.34
CA SER A 108 -19.38 6.83 -0.34
C SER A 108 -18.57 7.82 -1.21
N GLY A 109 -17.41 7.40 -1.73
CA GLY A 109 -16.49 8.22 -2.53
C GLY A 109 -15.25 8.69 -1.78
N HIS A 110 -15.19 8.50 -0.46
CA HIS A 110 -14.09 8.92 0.41
C HIS A 110 -13.23 7.72 0.84
N PRO A 111 -11.89 7.87 0.93
CA PRO A 111 -11.02 6.77 1.32
C PRO A 111 -11.03 6.56 2.84
N VAL A 112 -11.20 5.32 3.26
CA VAL A 112 -10.98 4.87 4.64
C VAL A 112 -9.74 4.00 4.68
N VAL A 113 -8.68 4.45 5.36
CA VAL A 113 -7.41 3.72 5.45
C VAL A 113 -7.35 2.95 6.75
N ASN A 114 -7.45 1.63 6.67
CA ASN A 114 -7.16 0.74 7.79
C ASN A 114 -5.66 0.44 7.78
N ALA A 115 -4.93 0.92 8.78
CA ALA A 115 -3.49 0.75 8.91
C ALA A 115 -3.17 -0.44 9.81
N TYR A 116 -2.31 -1.33 9.31
CA TYR A 116 -1.85 -2.51 10.01
C TYR A 116 -0.34 -2.54 10.16
N LYS A 117 0.13 -3.16 11.24
CA LYS A 117 1.53 -3.48 11.50
C LYS A 117 1.70 -4.98 11.66
N PHE A 118 2.76 -5.53 11.08
CA PHE A 118 3.11 -6.93 11.25
C PHE A 118 3.54 -7.18 12.70
N ASP A 119 2.94 -8.19 13.32
CA ASP A 119 3.27 -8.69 14.65
C ASP A 119 4.07 -9.99 14.53
N GLU A 120 5.30 -9.98 15.02
CA GLU A 120 6.21 -11.13 14.92
C GLU A 120 5.75 -12.32 15.76
N VAL A 121 5.01 -12.08 16.85
CA VAL A 121 4.56 -13.12 17.79
C VAL A 121 3.40 -13.90 17.19
N THR A 122 2.37 -13.21 16.68
CA THR A 122 1.21 -13.84 16.05
C THR A 122 1.44 -14.19 14.59
N ARG A 123 2.56 -13.73 14.00
CA ARG A 123 2.89 -13.87 12.57
C ARG A 123 1.77 -13.34 11.67
N SER A 124 1.10 -12.27 12.11
CA SER A 124 -0.05 -11.69 11.43
C SER A 124 -0.08 -10.18 11.56
N TYR A 125 -0.95 -9.54 10.78
CA TYR A 125 -1.18 -8.10 10.89
C TYR A 125 -2.13 -7.78 12.05
N VAL A 126 -1.75 -6.79 12.86
CA VAL A 126 -2.60 -6.16 13.87
C VAL A 126 -2.97 -4.75 13.42
N ILE A 127 -4.22 -4.34 13.65
CA ILE A 127 -4.68 -3.01 13.30
C ILE A 127 -4.07 -1.99 14.27
N ILE A 128 -3.53 -0.90 13.72
CA ILE A 128 -2.92 0.20 14.49
C ILE A 128 -3.67 1.52 14.31
N GLY A 129 -4.57 1.62 13.35
CA GLY A 129 -5.39 2.81 13.12
C GLY A 129 -6.42 2.65 12.02
N VAL A 130 -7.49 3.44 12.09
CA VAL A 130 -8.49 3.63 11.04
C VAL A 130 -8.61 5.12 10.78
N HIS A 131 -8.44 5.54 9.53
CA HIS A 131 -8.33 6.96 9.14
C HIS A 131 -9.35 7.29 8.05
N GLN A 132 -10.11 8.39 8.21
CA GLN A 132 -11.18 8.78 7.27
C GLN A 132 -10.99 10.21 6.73
N GLU A 133 -10.62 11.16 7.58
CA GLU A 133 -10.35 12.55 7.18
C GLU A 133 -8.85 12.84 7.12
N ILE A 134 -8.08 12.35 8.10
CA ILE A 134 -6.64 12.56 8.16
C ILE A 134 -5.96 11.21 8.42
N LEU A 135 -5.08 10.83 7.50
CA LEU A 135 -4.13 9.74 7.70
C LEU A 135 -2.87 10.30 8.37
N LYS A 136 -2.82 10.11 9.69
CA LYS A 136 -1.70 10.52 10.53
C LYS A 136 -1.11 9.33 11.27
N THR A 137 0.15 9.02 10.98
CA THR A 137 0.89 7.92 11.63
C THR A 137 2.36 8.27 11.73
N SER A 138 3.06 7.73 12.74
CA SER A 138 4.51 7.83 12.88
C SER A 138 5.26 6.62 12.32
N VAL A 139 4.54 5.62 11.80
CA VAL A 139 5.09 4.39 11.22
C VAL A 139 4.52 4.12 9.83
N PRO A 140 5.32 3.60 8.87
CA PRO A 140 6.77 3.33 8.96
C PRO A 140 7.64 4.60 9.11
N PHE A 141 7.08 5.77 8.80
CA PHE A 141 7.66 7.08 9.01
C PHE A 141 6.53 8.07 9.30
N THR A 142 6.85 9.34 9.55
CA THR A 142 5.83 10.36 9.77
C THR A 142 5.03 10.59 8.49
N VAL A 143 3.74 10.28 8.53
CA VAL A 143 2.78 10.52 7.45
C VAL A 143 1.70 11.46 7.99
N ASP A 144 1.37 12.48 7.19
CA ASP A 144 0.27 13.42 7.44
C ASP A 144 -0.39 13.73 6.10
N ILE A 145 -1.52 13.08 5.83
CA ILE A 145 -2.27 13.20 4.58
C ILE A 145 -3.70 13.56 4.92
N ASP A 146 -4.16 14.71 4.41
CA ASP A 146 -5.57 15.08 4.38
C ASP A 146 -6.25 14.22 3.30
N LEU A 147 -7.11 13.30 3.75
CA LEU A 147 -7.84 12.37 2.90
C LEU A 147 -9.02 13.04 2.18
N THR A 148 -9.46 14.22 2.64
CA THR A 148 -10.53 15.01 2.02
C THR A 148 -10.07 15.68 0.72
N GLU A 149 -8.75 15.81 0.50
CA GLU A 149 -8.16 16.30 -0.76
C GLU A 149 -8.57 15.45 -1.98
N ILE A 150 -9.14 14.24 -1.78
CA ILE A 150 -9.67 13.41 -2.87
C ILE A 150 -10.77 14.11 -3.68
N ASP A 151 -11.52 15.04 -3.06
CA ASP A 151 -12.62 15.77 -3.70
C ASP A 151 -12.13 16.78 -4.76
N LEU A 152 -10.81 17.04 -4.78
CA LEU A 152 -10.14 17.92 -5.73
C LEU A 152 -9.57 17.18 -6.95
N LEU A 153 -9.69 15.85 -7.00
CA LEU A 153 -9.09 14.96 -8.01
C LEU A 153 -10.10 14.39 -9.03
#